data_AF-A0A3E0WGX7-F1
#
_entry.id   AF-A0A3E0WGX7-F1
#
_cell.length_a   1.000
_cell.length_b   1.000
_cell.length_c   1.000
_cell.angle_alpha   90.00
_cell.angle_beta   90.00
_cell.angle_gamma   90.00
#
_symmetry.space_group_name_H-M   'P 1'
#
loop_
_entity.id
_entity.type
_entity.pdbx_description
1 polymer ?
#
loop_
_entity_poly.entity_id
_entity_poly.type
_entity_poly.pdbx_seq_one_letter_code
_entity_poly.pdbx_strand_id
1 'polypeptide(L)'
;MYTITVTNTGPDDIQNITLFDLEPTGTNFIPNSVMVDGVLRPGENPNAGIVLGDLDVGESTIITFRVMTVDGERFIPNTAEVTYCLDQTVESNQVITPICGNKTIC
;
A
#
# COMPACT_ATOMS: atom_id res chain seq x y z
N MET A 1 -5.35 -4.81 -7.69
CA MET A 1 -5.63 -4.67 -6.24
C MET A 1 -4.32 -4.89 -5.54
N TYR A 2 -3.97 -3.99 -4.63
CA TYR A 2 -2.79 -4.14 -3.78
C TYR A 2 -3.22 -4.53 -2.37
N THR A 3 -2.38 -5.33 -1.73
CA THR A 3 -2.51 -5.76 -0.33
C THR A 3 -1.17 -5.53 0.34
N ILE A 4 -1.19 -4.79 1.44
CA ILE A 4 0.00 -4.46 2.24
C ILE A 4 -0.27 -4.95 3.66
N THR A 5 0.69 -5.67 4.22
CA THR A 5 0.66 -6.09 5.62
C THR A 5 1.72 -5.30 6.35
N VAL A 6 1.31 -4.57 7.38
CA VAL A 6 2.23 -3.89 8.31
C VAL A 6 2.24 -4.70 9.59
N THR A 7 3.43 -5.15 10.01
CA THR A 7 3.63 -5.96 11.21
C THR A 7 4.63 -5.29 12.12
N ASN A 8 4.29 -5.11 13.40
CA ASN A 8 5.28 -4.72 14.40
C ASN A 8 6.06 -5.96 14.87
N THR A 9 7.33 -6.07 14.48
CA THR A 9 8.20 -7.19 14.89
C THR A 9 8.90 -6.96 16.23
N GLY A 10 8.63 -5.84 16.92
CA GLY A 10 9.23 -5.48 18.20
C GLY A 10 10.61 -4.81 18.09
N PRO A 11 11.28 -4.58 19.23
CA PRO A 11 10.97 -5.10 20.56
C PRO A 11 9.88 -4.33 21.34
N ASP A 12 9.53 -3.13 20.90
CA ASP A 12 8.59 -2.22 21.59
C ASP A 12 7.36 -1.95 20.72
N ASP A 13 6.29 -1.46 21.34
CA ASP A 13 5.09 -1.02 20.63
C ASP A 13 5.42 0.18 19.73
N ILE A 14 4.78 0.25 18.56
CA ILE A 14 4.97 1.35 17.61
C ILE A 14 3.71 2.20 17.56
N GLN A 15 3.91 3.52 17.50
CA GLN A 15 2.82 4.50 17.54
C GLN A 15 2.82 5.43 16.33
N ASN A 16 1.66 6.05 16.07
CA ASN A 16 1.48 7.05 15.01
C ASN A 16 1.86 6.52 13.61
N ILE A 17 1.48 5.28 13.33
CA ILE A 17 1.79 4.63 12.08
C ILE A 17 0.97 5.27 10.94
N THR A 18 1.66 5.70 9.89
CA THR A 18 1.03 6.15 8.65
C THR A 18 1.65 5.44 7.46
N LEU A 19 0.81 4.76 6.68
CA LEU A 19 1.19 4.10 5.43
C LEU A 19 1.07 5.07 4.26
N PHE A 20 2.09 5.12 3.42
CA PHE A 20 2.11 5.78 2.12
C PHE A 20 2.35 4.74 1.03
N ASP A 21 1.60 4.81 -0.05
CA ASP A 21 1.90 4.05 -1.27
C ASP A 21 1.63 4.97 -2.46
N LEU A 22 2.71 5.49 -3.04
CA LEU A 22 2.62 6.40 -4.17
C LEU A 22 2.24 5.60 -5.41
N GLU A 23 1.20 6.08 -6.08
CA GLU A 23 0.70 5.52 -7.33
C GLU A 23 1.83 5.27 -8.34
N PRO A 24 2.10 4.00 -8.68
CA PRO A 24 3.05 3.69 -9.73
C PRO A 24 2.65 4.30 -11.07
N THR A 25 3.65 4.70 -11.86
CA THR A 25 3.43 5.02 -13.28
C THR A 25 2.74 3.84 -13.96
N GLY A 26 1.68 4.13 -14.73
CA GLY A 26 0.88 3.10 -15.38
C GLY A 26 -0.34 2.66 -14.57
N THR A 27 -0.64 3.32 -13.44
CA THR A 27 -1.87 3.09 -12.67
C THR A 27 -2.64 4.38 -12.36
N ASN A 28 -3.94 4.24 -12.09
CA ASN A 28 -4.78 5.24 -11.42
C ASN A 28 -5.48 4.64 -10.20
N PHE A 29 -5.43 5.31 -9.06
CA PHE A 29 -6.07 4.90 -7.82
C PHE A 29 -7.59 4.98 -7.97
N ILE A 30 -8.30 3.98 -7.45
CA ILE A 30 -9.76 3.97 -7.42
C ILE A 30 -10.21 4.55 -6.06
N PRO A 31 -10.83 5.75 -6.03
CA PRO A 31 -11.31 6.34 -4.78
C PRO A 31 -12.30 5.44 -4.04
N ASN A 32 -12.35 5.58 -2.72
CA ASN A 32 -13.25 4.80 -1.85
C ASN A 32 -13.02 3.28 -1.94
N SER A 33 -11.79 2.86 -2.25
CA SER A 33 -11.41 1.45 -2.30
C SER A 33 -10.56 0.97 -1.13
N VAL A 34 -10.10 1.88 -0.27
CA VAL A 34 -9.25 1.56 0.88
C VAL A 34 -10.05 0.77 1.90
N MET A 35 -9.50 -0.36 2.33
CA MET A 35 -9.95 -1.14 3.47
C MET A 35 -8.77 -1.38 4.41
N VAL A 36 -8.99 -1.20 5.71
CA VAL A 36 -8.02 -1.52 6.78
C VAL A 36 -8.65 -2.57 7.66
N ASP A 37 -7.99 -3.71 7.81
CA ASP A 37 -8.48 -4.91 8.51
C ASP A 37 -9.88 -5.34 8.06
N GLY A 38 -10.13 -5.22 6.75
CA GLY A 38 -11.41 -5.55 6.14
C GLY A 38 -12.51 -4.49 6.32
N VAL A 39 -12.24 -3.41 7.04
CA VAL A 39 -13.18 -2.29 7.24
C VAL A 39 -12.95 -1.23 6.18
N LEU A 40 -14.01 -0.87 5.44
CA LEU A 40 -13.94 0.16 4.41
C LEU A 40 -13.69 1.55 5.02
N ARG A 41 -12.69 2.27 4.50
CA ARG A 41 -12.35 3.64 4.88
C ARG A 41 -12.49 4.58 3.67
N PRO A 42 -13.72 4.99 3.31
CA PRO A 42 -13.94 5.86 2.17
C PRO A 42 -13.30 7.24 2.39
N GLY A 43 -12.82 7.85 1.31
CA GLY A 43 -12.12 9.15 1.34
C GLY A 43 -10.62 9.08 1.65
N GLU A 44 -10.11 7.96 2.18
CA GLU A 44 -8.67 7.77 2.35
C GLU A 44 -7.96 7.52 1.00
N ASN A 45 -6.70 7.95 0.91
CA ASN A 45 -5.88 7.84 -0.29
C ASN A 45 -4.45 7.45 0.10
N PRO A 46 -3.91 6.33 -0.40
CA PRO A 46 -2.53 5.91 -0.12
C PRO A 46 -1.47 6.96 -0.48
N ASN A 47 -1.72 7.79 -1.49
CA ASN A 47 -0.81 8.88 -1.89
C ASN A 47 -0.74 10.01 -0.85
N ALA A 48 -1.80 10.19 -0.06
CA ALA A 48 -1.90 11.23 0.96
C ALA A 48 -1.55 10.72 2.36
N GLY A 49 -1.34 9.41 2.51
CA GLY A 49 -1.16 8.74 3.78
C GLY A 49 -2.46 8.13 4.33
N ILE A 50 -2.33 6.95 4.92
CA ILE A 50 -3.37 6.21 5.63
C ILE A 50 -2.91 6.04 7.08
N VAL A 51 -3.62 6.69 8.01
CA VAL A 51 -3.30 6.58 9.45
C VAL A 51 -3.81 5.25 9.98
N LEU A 52 -2.91 4.44 10.51
CA LEU A 52 -3.20 3.10 11.01
C LEU A 52 -3.35 3.09 12.54
N GLY A 53 -2.84 4.11 13.23
CA GLY A 53 -2.83 4.18 14.69
C GLY A 53 -1.57 3.55 15.25
N ASP A 54 -1.73 2.72 16.27
CA ASP A 54 -0.63 2.08 16.98
C ASP A 54 -0.70 0.56 16.76
N LEU A 55 0.42 -0.14 16.90
CA LEU A 55 0.49 -1.61 16.86
C LEU A 55 1.36 -2.12 18.01
N ASP A 56 0.78 -2.99 18.82
CA ASP A 56 1.50 -3.72 19.86
C ASP A 56 2.50 -4.69 19.22
N VAL A 57 3.51 -5.11 19.98
CA VAL A 57 4.49 -6.10 19.51
C VAL A 57 3.81 -7.39 19.04
N GLY A 58 4.09 -7.78 17.80
CA GLY A 58 3.56 -8.97 17.16
C GLY A 58 2.21 -8.77 16.45
N GLU A 59 1.58 -7.60 16.60
CA GLU A 59 0.35 -7.29 15.86
C GLU A 59 0.61 -6.92 14.41
N SER A 60 -0.44 -7.05 13.60
CA SER A 60 -0.42 -6.66 12.20
C SER A 60 -1.73 -6.03 11.80
N THR A 61 -1.65 -5.07 10.88
CA THR A 61 -2.81 -4.53 10.17
C THR A 61 -2.66 -4.77 8.67
N ILE A 62 -3.78 -5.06 8.01
CA ILE A 62 -3.83 -5.36 6.58
C ILE A 62 -4.56 -4.24 5.86
N ILE A 63 -3.87 -3.64 4.89
CA ILE A 63 -4.40 -2.57 4.06
C ILE A 63 -4.61 -3.14 2.66
N THR A 64 -5.79 -2.91 2.10
CA THR A 64 -6.07 -3.21 0.70
C THR A 64 -6.65 -2.00 0.01
N PHE A 65 -6.28 -1.82 -1.27
CA PHE A 65 -6.88 -0.81 -2.11
C PHE A 65 -6.83 -1.22 -3.59
N ARG A 66 -7.62 -0.54 -4.42
CA ARG A 66 -7.73 -0.85 -5.84
C ARG A 66 -7.14 0.26 -6.68
N VAL A 67 -6.48 -0.18 -7.75
CA VAL A 67 -5.99 0.66 -8.84
C VAL A 67 -6.51 0.10 -10.16
N MET A 68 -6.58 0.94 -11.17
CA MET A 68 -6.81 0.56 -12.56
C MET A 68 -5.52 0.80 -13.34
N THR A 69 -5.13 -0.16 -14.17
CA THR A 69 -3.97 0.01 -15.06
C THR A 69 -4.34 0.95 -16.21
N VAL A 70 -3.39 1.79 -16.61
CA VAL A 70 -3.46 2.54 -17.86
C VAL A 70 -2.49 1.95 -18.88
N ASP A 71 -2.89 1.98 -20.15
CA ASP A 71 -2.04 1.51 -21.25
C ASP A 71 -0.74 2.32 -21.32
N GLY A 72 0.38 1.63 -21.54
CA GLY A 72 1.68 2.27 -21.76
C GLY A 72 2.83 1.52 -21.10
N GLU A 73 2.57 0.89 -19.96
CA GLU A 73 3.59 0.18 -19.19
C GLU A 73 3.55 -1.33 -19.42
N ARG A 74 4.73 -1.95 -19.52
CA ARG A 74 4.87 -3.42 -19.55
C ARG A 74 5.07 -4.01 -18.16
N PHE A 75 5.64 -3.23 -17.25
CA PHE A 75 5.96 -3.63 -15.90
C PHE A 75 5.62 -2.48 -14.97
N ILE A 76 4.76 -2.74 -13.99
CA ILE A 76 4.40 -1.76 -12.95
C ILE A 76 5.06 -2.20 -11.64
N PRO A 77 6.20 -1.61 -11.25
CA PRO A 77 6.76 -1.79 -9.91
C PRO A 77 5.98 -0.99 -8.87
N ASN A 78 5.70 -1.60 -7.72
CA ASN A 78 5.05 -0.97 -6.57
C ASN A 78 5.85 -1.26 -5.29
N THR A 79 6.05 -0.23 -4.47
CA THR A 79 6.67 -0.31 -3.14
C THR A 79 5.93 0.66 -2.23
N ALA A 80 5.58 0.23 -1.03
CA ALA A 80 4.93 1.07 -0.03
C ALA A 80 5.95 1.50 1.05
N GLU A 81 5.67 2.63 1.70
CA GLU A 81 6.43 3.18 2.81
C GLU A 81 5.54 3.29 4.05
N VAL A 82 6.09 2.98 5.22
CA VAL A 82 5.45 3.24 6.51
C VAL A 82 6.30 4.22 7.28
N THR A 83 5.64 5.24 7.82
CA THR A 83 6.21 6.13 8.84
C THR A 83 5.65 5.74 10.21
N TYR A 84 6.48 5.78 11.25
CA TYR A 84 6.08 5.48 12.63
C TYR A 84 6.96 6.25 13.62
N CYS A 85 6.50 6.40 14.87
CA CYS A 85 7.21 7.15 15.91
C CYS A 85 7.65 8.55 15.46
N LEU A 86 6.82 9.21 14.63
CA LEU A 86 6.96 10.56 14.04
C LEU A 86 8.04 10.77 12.97
N ASP A 87 9.12 9.99 12.96
CA ASP A 87 10.24 10.21 12.01
C ASP A 87 10.92 8.94 11.48
N GLN A 88 10.51 7.75 11.93
CA GLN A 88 11.06 6.49 11.45
C GLN A 88 10.34 6.07 10.18
N THR A 89 11.10 5.54 9.21
CA THR A 89 10.58 5.11 7.92
C THR A 89 11.04 3.70 7.59
N VAL A 90 10.17 2.89 7.01
CA VAL A 90 10.50 1.57 6.45
C VAL A 90 9.76 1.34 5.15
N GLU A 91 10.42 0.72 4.18
CA GLU A 91 9.83 0.34 2.90
C GLU A 91 9.44 -1.14 2.89
N SER A 92 8.39 -1.46 2.14
CA SER A 92 8.05 -2.84 1.82
C SER A 92 9.05 -3.46 0.84
N ASN A 93 8.92 -4.76 0.58
CA ASN A 93 9.49 -5.32 -0.64
C ASN A 93 8.80 -4.73 -1.88
N GLN A 94 9.48 -4.79 -3.02
CA GLN A 94 8.89 -4.42 -4.31
C GLN A 94 8.04 -5.55 -4.88
N VAL A 95 6.91 -5.18 -5.50
CA VAL A 95 6.07 -6.08 -6.31
C VAL A 95 6.04 -5.57 -7.75
N ILE A 96 6.27 -6.43 -8.74
CA ILE A 96 6.23 -6.07 -10.16
C ILE A 96 5.02 -6.74 -10.82
N THR A 97 4.13 -5.94 -11.39
CA THR A 97 2.99 -6.42 -12.17
C THR A 97 3.31 -6.35 -13.66
N PRO A 98 3.51 -7.49 -14.35
CA PRO A 98 3.64 -7.50 -15.80
C PRO A 98 2.26 -7.30 -16.46
N ILE A 99 2.17 -6.39 -17.43
CA ILE A 99 0.98 -6.23 -18.27
C ILE A 99 1.26 -6.87 -19.62
N CYS A 100 0.53 -7.94 -19.96
CA CYS A 100 0.46 -8.37 -21.36
C CYS A 100 -0.40 -7.32 -22.09
N GLY A 101 0.21 -6.48 -22.93
CA GLY A 101 -0.54 -5.54 -23.77
C GLY A 101 -1.49 -6.27 -24.73
N ASN A 102 -2.35 -5.51 -25.43
CA ASN A 102 -3.32 -6.02 -26.43
C ASN A 102 -2.72 -6.72 -27.66
N LYS A 103 -1.45 -7.14 -27.63
CA LYS A 103 -0.86 -8.03 -28.62
C LYS A 103 -0.92 -9.46 -28.11
N THR A 104 -1.73 -10.25 -28.79
CA THR A 104 -1.67 -11.71 -28.82
C THR A 104 -0.21 -12.17 -28.78
N ILE A 105 0.07 -13.14 -27.91
CA ILE A 105 1.36 -13.75 -27.57
C ILE A 105 1.98 -13.16 -26.30
N CYS A 106 1.44 -13.60 -25.16
CA CYS A 106 2.25 -14.28 -24.17
C CYS A 106 2.33 -15.77 -24.65
#